data_AF-A0A1W9VMR4-F1
#
_entry.id   AF-A0A1W9VMR4-F1
#
_cell.length_a   1.000
_cell.length_b   1.000
_cell.length_c   1.000
_cell.angle_alpha   90.00
_cell.angle_beta   90.00
_cell.angle_gamma   90.00
#
_symmetry.space_group_name_H-M   'P 1'
#
loop_
_entity.id
_entity.type
_entity.pdbx_description
1 polymer ?
#
loop_
_entity_poly.entity_id
_entity_poly.type
_entity_poly.pdbx_seq_one_letter_code
_entity_poly.pdbx_strand_id
1 'polypeptide(L)'
;MKCANSVDAGYRKVEAYSPMPIEGLAEKLGFDTNIQYLVLVGGVAGLILGFGLQYYAAVISYPWIIGGRPFNSFPAFIIIIFELTILLASFAAVFGITIS
;
A
#
# COMPACT_ATOMS: atom_id res chain seq x y z
N MET A 1 -32.34 2.79 6.64
CA MET A 1 -33.42 2.49 5.68
C MET A 1 -33.74 3.66 4.74
N LYS A 2 -33.76 4.92 5.20
CA LYS A 2 -34.04 6.10 4.35
C LYS A 2 -33.12 6.26 3.12
N CYS A 3 -31.83 5.92 3.23
CA CYS A 3 -30.88 6.09 2.12
C CYS A 3 -31.09 5.06 0.99
N ALA A 4 -31.57 3.85 1.29
CA ALA A 4 -31.88 2.85 0.26
C ALA A 4 -33.02 3.34 -0.65
N ASN A 5 -34.06 3.92 -0.05
CA ASN A 5 -35.18 4.49 -0.80
C ASN A 5 -34.75 5.65 -1.71
N SER A 6 -33.72 6.42 -1.34
CA SER A 6 -33.21 7.50 -2.18
C SER A 6 -32.47 6.98 -3.41
N VAL A 7 -31.72 5.88 -3.28
CA VAL A 7 -31.05 5.23 -4.42
C VAL A 7 -32.11 4.61 -5.35
N ASP A 8 -33.12 3.94 -4.81
CA ASP A 8 -34.25 3.38 -5.58
C ASP A 8 -35.10 4.47 -6.25
N ALA A 9 -35.17 5.67 -5.68
CA ALA A 9 -35.83 6.84 -6.26
C ALA A 9 -35.01 7.52 -7.39
N GLY A 10 -33.88 6.93 -7.79
CA GLY A 10 -33.08 7.39 -8.93
C GLY A 10 -32.04 8.46 -8.62
N TYR A 11 -31.83 8.81 -7.35
CA TYR A 11 -30.78 9.75 -6.96
C TYR A 11 -29.42 9.05 -6.99
N ARG A 12 -28.50 9.55 -7.82
CA ARG A 12 -27.14 9.00 -7.96
C ARG A 12 -26.06 9.70 -7.12
N LYS A 13 -26.36 10.87 -6.55
CA LYS A 13 -25.48 11.60 -5.63
C LYS A 13 -26.11 11.62 -4.25
N VAL A 14 -26.01 10.49 -3.55
CA VAL A 14 -26.56 10.33 -2.21
C VAL A 14 -25.41 10.00 -1.29
N GLU A 15 -25.16 10.86 -0.31
CA GLU A 15 -24.15 10.63 0.73
C GLU A 15 -24.85 10.18 2.01
N ALA A 16 -24.28 9.19 2.70
CA ALA A 16 -24.81 8.68 3.95
C ALA A 16 -23.78 8.84 5.07
N TYR A 17 -24.04 9.76 6.00
CA TYR A 17 -23.17 10.00 7.15
C TYR A 17 -23.63 9.15 8.35
N SER A 18 -22.75 8.27 8.83
CA SER A 18 -22.98 7.45 10.03
C SER A 18 -21.73 7.47 10.91
N PRO A 19 -21.87 7.62 12.25
CA PRO A 19 -20.73 7.60 13.17
C PRO A 19 -20.10 6.20 13.33
N MET A 20 -20.78 5.16 12.85
CA MET A 20 -20.31 3.78 12.87
C MET A 20 -20.36 3.18 11.47
N PRO A 21 -19.42 2.26 11.13
CA PRO A 21 -19.49 1.53 9.88
C PRO A 21 -20.74 0.65 9.88
N ILE A 22 -21.61 0.87 8.90
CA ILE A 22 -22.80 0.04 8.67
C ILE A 22 -22.46 -0.91 7.53
N GLU A 23 -22.49 -2.21 7.83
CA GLU A 23 -22.24 -3.27 6.85
C GLU A 23 -23.22 -3.16 5.67
N GLY A 24 -22.71 -3.24 4.45
CA GLY A 24 -23.50 -3.12 3.22
C GLY A 24 -23.96 -1.70 2.84
N LEU A 25 -23.61 -0.65 3.59
CA LEU A 25 -23.92 0.73 3.20
C LEU A 25 -23.08 1.18 1.99
N ALA A 26 -21.79 0.83 1.97
CA ALA A 26 -20.88 1.16 0.87
C ALA A 26 -21.28 0.48 -0.45
N GLU A 27 -21.68 -0.79 -0.39
CA GLU A 27 -22.17 -1.55 -1.54
C GLU A 27 -23.45 -0.96 -2.13
N LYS A 28 -24.36 -0.48 -1.27
CA LYS A 28 -25.60 0.20 -1.70
C LYS A 28 -25.39 1.60 -2.27
N LEU A 29 -24.33 2.29 -1.88
CA LEU A 29 -23.97 3.59 -2.46
C LEU A 29 -23.07 3.45 -3.70
N GLY A 30 -22.50 2.27 -3.97
CA GLY A 30 -21.62 2.04 -5.12
C GLY A 30 -20.25 2.71 -4.98
N PHE A 31 -19.77 2.89 -3.74
CA PHE A 31 -18.41 3.37 -3.50
C PHE A 31 -17.41 2.26 -3.80
N ASP A 32 -16.81 2.32 -5.00
CA ASP A 32 -15.66 1.50 -5.36
C ASP A 32 -14.40 2.37 -5.33
N THR A 33 -13.49 2.05 -4.42
CA THR A 33 -12.28 2.83 -4.19
C THR A 33 -11.06 2.00 -4.57
N ASN A 34 -10.43 2.37 -5.68
CA ASN A 34 -9.27 1.67 -6.27
C ASN A 34 -7.93 1.89 -5.53
N ILE A 35 -7.96 2.24 -4.24
CA ILE A 35 -6.76 2.51 -3.43
C ILE A 35 -5.83 1.28 -3.35
N GLN A 36 -6.39 0.07 -3.44
CA GLN A 36 -5.64 -1.18 -3.39
C GLN A 36 -4.53 -1.24 -4.46
N TYR A 37 -4.82 -0.75 -5.68
CA TYR A 37 -3.84 -0.72 -6.75
C TYR A 37 -2.70 0.28 -6.49
N LEU A 38 -3.02 1.43 -5.90
CA LEU A 38 -2.02 2.43 -5.54
C LEU A 38 -1.05 1.89 -4.47
N VAL A 39 -1.60 1.21 -3.46
CA VAL A 39 -0.81 0.57 -2.40
C VAL A 39 0.06 -0.55 -2.97
N LEU A 40 -0.46 -1.34 -3.91
CA LEU A 40 0.30 -2.39 -4.58
C LEU A 40 1.50 -1.81 -5.35
N VAL A 41 1.29 -0.74 -6.11
CA VAL A 41 2.38 -0.06 -6.85
C VAL A 41 3.42 0.50 -5.88
N GLY A 42 2.98 1.12 -4.77
CA GLY A 42 3.88 1.61 -3.72
C GLY A 42 4.71 0.50 -3.06
N GLY A 43 4.09 -0.66 -2.78
CA GLY A 43 4.79 -1.82 -2.24
C GLY A 43 5.81 -2.41 -3.21
N VAL A 44 5.46 -2.57 -4.49
CA VAL A 44 6.39 -3.07 -5.53
C VAL A 44 7.58 -2.13 -5.70
N ALA A 45 7.34 -0.81 -5.70
CA ALA A 45 8.41 0.18 -5.73
C ALA A 45 9.33 0.05 -4.50
N GLY A 46 8.78 -0.20 -3.31
CA GLY A 46 9.53 -0.42 -2.08
C GLY A 46 10.40 -1.67 -2.10
N LEU A 47 9.89 -2.75 -2.70
CA LEU A 47 10.66 -3.99 -2.88
C LEU A 47 11.87 -3.77 -3.81
N ILE A 48 11.66 -3.09 -4.95
CA ILE A 48 12.72 -2.79 -5.92
C ILE A 48 13.76 -1.86 -5.30
N LEU A 49 13.33 -0.82 -4.58
CA LEU A 49 14.23 0.12 -3.90
C LEU A 49 15.01 -0.57 -2.77
N GLY A 50 14.37 -1.40 -1.95
CA GLY A 50 15.03 -2.15 -0.87
C GLY A 50 16.12 -3.07 -1.38
N PHE A 51 15.81 -3.85 -2.42
CA PHE A 51 16.79 -4.76 -3.03
C PHE A 51 17.89 -3.98 -3.77
N GLY A 52 17.52 -2.96 -4.55
CA GLY A 52 18.45 -2.14 -5.32
C GLY A 52 19.44 -1.37 -4.44
N LEU A 53 18.97 -0.79 -3.33
CA LEU A 53 19.80 -0.05 -2.37
C LEU A 53 20.86 -0.97 -1.74
N GLN A 54 20.46 -2.15 -1.30
CA GLN A 54 21.37 -3.12 -0.69
C GLN A 54 22.36 -3.68 -1.69
N TYR A 55 21.90 -4.01 -2.90
CA TYR A 55 22.76 -4.49 -3.96
C TYR A 55 23.79 -3.43 -4.33
N TYR A 56 23.36 -2.17 -4.47
CA TYR A 56 24.26 -1.05 -4.74
C TYR A 56 25.29 -0.86 -3.63
N ALA A 57 24.86 -0.86 -2.37
CA ALA A 57 25.76 -0.66 -1.22
C ALA A 57 26.77 -1.81 -1.08
N ALA A 58 26.30 -3.06 -1.13
CA ALA A 58 27.10 -4.24 -0.83
C ALA A 58 27.97 -4.73 -1.99
N VAL A 59 27.61 -4.42 -3.25
CA VAL A 59 28.33 -4.92 -4.43
C VAL A 59 29.08 -3.81 -5.16
N ILE A 60 28.47 -2.64 -5.33
CA ILE A 60 29.01 -1.58 -6.19
C ILE A 60 29.82 -0.57 -5.39
N SER A 61 29.22 0.00 -4.34
CA SER A 61 29.83 1.11 -3.61
C SER A 61 30.96 0.65 -2.69
N TYR A 62 30.75 -0.42 -1.92
CA TYR A 62 31.72 -0.87 -0.94
C TYR A 62 31.65 -2.38 -0.72
N PRO A 63 32.18 -3.18 -1.67
CA PRO A 63 32.22 -4.63 -1.51
C PRO A 63 33.20 -5.01 -0.39
N TRP A 64 32.65 -5.29 0.80
CA TRP A 64 33.42 -5.73 1.96
C TRP A 64 32.92 -7.09 2.46
N ILE A 65 33.86 -8.00 2.72
CA ILE A 65 33.55 -9.33 3.26
C ILE A 65 33.41 -9.20 4.77
N ILE A 66 32.16 -9.16 5.26
CA ILE A 66 31.85 -9.03 6.69
C ILE A 66 31.51 -10.42 7.24
N GLY A 67 32.41 -10.97 8.07
CA GLY A 67 32.19 -12.26 8.76
C GLY A 67 32.26 -13.49 7.84
N GLY A 68 33.05 -13.43 6.75
CA GLY A 68 33.26 -14.55 5.83
C GLY A 68 32.06 -14.90 4.94
N ARG A 69 30.99 -14.11 5.01
CA ARG A 69 29.77 -14.30 4.20
C ARG A 69 29.93 -13.72 2.79
N PRO A 70 29.29 -14.32 1.78
CA PRO A 70 29.29 -13.79 0.42
C PRO A 70 28.64 -12.40 0.38
N PHE A 71 29.05 -11.57 -0.58
CA PHE A 71 28.60 -10.18 -0.75
C PHE A 71 27.08 -10.04 -0.85
N ASN A 72 26.38 -11.09 -1.30
CA ASN A 72 24.92 -11.17 -1.39
C ASN A 72 24.32 -12.01 -0.25
N SER A 73 24.39 -11.52 0.98
CA SER A 73 23.76 -12.17 2.14
C SER A 73 22.22 -12.06 2.09
N PHE A 74 21.61 -12.81 1.19
CA PHE A 74 20.17 -12.81 0.91
C PHE A 74 19.29 -12.92 2.16
N PRO A 75 19.60 -13.77 3.16
CA PRO A 75 18.78 -13.84 4.39
C PRO A 75 18.77 -12.53 5.19
N ALA A 76 19.87 -11.78 5.21
CA ALA A 76 19.93 -10.50 5.91
C ALA A 76 19.18 -9.39 5.14
N PHE A 77 19.09 -9.54 3.82
CA PHE A 77 18.46 -8.55 2.95
C PHE A 77 16.93 -8.53 3.08
N ILE A 78 16.33 -9.68 3.36
CA ILE A 78 14.87 -9.85 3.51
C ILE A 78 14.27 -8.86 4.52
N ILE A 79 14.92 -8.66 5.67
CA ILE A 79 14.39 -7.80 6.74
C ILE A 79 14.20 -6.37 6.23
N ILE A 80 15.23 -5.80 5.61
CA ILE A 80 15.20 -4.42 5.12
C ILE A 80 14.31 -4.28 3.88
N ILE A 81 14.26 -5.29 3.00
CA ILE A 81 13.34 -5.30 1.86
C ILE A 81 11.89 -5.26 2.36
N PHE A 82 11.57 -6.04 3.41
CA PHE A 82 10.25 -6.04 4.04
C PHE A 82 9.92 -4.66 4.65
N GLU A 83 10.85 -4.08 5.40
CA GLU A 83 10.67 -2.75 6.01
C GLU A 83 10.43 -1.65 4.95
N LEU A 84 11.23 -1.62 3.86
CA LEU A 84 11.02 -0.63 2.80
C LEU A 84 9.70 -0.87 2.03
N THR A 85 9.32 -2.13 1.84
CA THR A 85 8.06 -2.49 1.19
C THR A 85 6.87 -1.97 1.99
N ILE A 86 6.82 -2.25 3.31
CA ILE A 86 5.70 -1.82 4.15
C ILE A 86 5.71 -0.30 4.37
N LEU A 87 6.88 0.33 4.45
CA LEU A 87 7.03 1.77 4.56
C LEU A 87 6.44 2.48 3.33
N LEU A 88 6.84 2.11 2.11
CA LEU A 88 6.31 2.76 0.90
C LEU A 88 4.85 2.40 0.63
N ALA A 89 4.41 1.17 0.95
CA ALA A 89 3.01 0.78 0.86
C ALA A 89 2.13 1.62 1.81
N SER A 90 2.58 1.86 3.04
CA SER A 90 1.85 2.69 4.01
C SER A 90 1.78 4.16 3.60
N PHE A 91 2.86 4.73 3.05
CA PHE A 91 2.82 6.07 2.46
C PHE A 91 1.83 6.14 1.29
N ALA A 92 1.88 5.18 0.37
CA ALA A 92 0.93 5.12 -0.75
C ALA A 92 -0.52 5.00 -0.26
N ALA A 93 -0.79 4.25 0.81
CA ALA A 93 -2.12 4.16 1.41
C ALA A 93 -2.60 5.49 1.98
N VAL A 94 -1.77 6.18 2.75
CA VAL A 94 -2.11 7.48 3.36
C VAL A 94 -2.38 8.53 2.28
N PHE A 95 -1.50 8.63 1.28
CA PHE A 95 -1.70 9.57 0.18
C PHE A 95 -2.91 9.19 -0.68
N GLY A 96 -3.16 7.89 -0.89
CA GLY A 96 -4.33 7.39 -1.62
C GLY A 96 -5.66 7.75 -0.95
N ILE A 97 -5.76 7.61 0.37
CA ILE A 97 -6.95 8.00 1.14
C ILE A 97 -7.13 9.53 1.15
N THR A 98 -6.04 10.29 1.13
CA THR A 98 -6.12 11.77 1.19
C THR A 98 -6.49 12.40 -0.15
N ILE A 99 -6.11 11.78 -1.28
CA ILE A 99 -6.41 12.26 -2.63
C ILE A 99 -7.82 11.86 -3.10
N SER A 100 -8.34 10.73 -2.60
CA SER A 100 -9.60 10.12 -3.04
C SER A 100 -10.81 10.65 -2.31
#